data_AF-A0A6B0ZCW6-F1
#
_entry.id   AF-A0A6B0ZCW6-F1
#
_cell.length_a   1.000
_cell.length_b   1.000
_cell.length_c   1.000
_cell.angle_alpha   90.00
_cell.angle_beta   90.00
_cell.angle_gamma   90.00
#
_symmetry.space_group_name_H-M   'P 1'
#
loop_
_entity.id
_entity.type
_entity.pdbx_description
1 polymer ?
#
loop_
_entity_poly.entity_id
_entity_poly.type
_entity_poly.pdbx_seq_one_letter_code
_entity_poly.pdbx_strand_id
1 'polypeptide(L)'
;MTDLQERTEPAAPTVTEFVCNGSTVRVGDHPHLLAALREELGLIAAKDGCSPSGQCGCCTVLLNGKARVACQIPLEKAQGAEIVTPEGLSDEERHRYAAAFGAAGAVQCGFCTPGIVMRVKALIDNKGAGLTRDQASRHLGAHLCRCTGYLKILDAVDMLATGADGMAGADGTAVEVVRGVGSRAARYESTDLAMGDKLYIDDMTAPGMLHGAVHLAEHARAAVISIDTSRAEARPGVVAVFTGADVPGDLRIGLIHKDWPVFIPEGGRTSYLGDIMALVVADSRETARRAAELVDVVYEPLPPITDPAAAVADGAEDAVWGLDGNILSVSTYARGGDVEDALAASAHVMRETFQTQRVEQAFLEPESTLAVPKVVDGERGLDLYSGGQGVWDDRDQTAAVLGIDSSRIWAEQVANGGAFGGKEDCSNQTQTALAAWLLDRPVKTTFSREESLLVHPKRHPVRIELAVGCDAEGRLTALRARMLGDSGPYASVGMKVL
;
A
#
# COMPACT_ATOMS: atom_id res chain seq x y z
N MET A 1 -32.61 -28.74 17.49
CA MET A 1 -34.00 -28.49 17.04
C MET A 1 -34.30 -27.07 17.47
N THR A 2 -34.31 -26.04 16.64
CA THR A 2 -34.63 -25.78 15.22
C THR A 2 -33.94 -24.42 14.97
N ASP A 3 -33.19 -24.13 13.91
CA ASP A 3 -33.63 -24.09 12.52
C ASP A 3 -32.35 -24.01 11.67
N LEU A 4 -31.92 -25.13 11.09
CA LEU A 4 -30.93 -25.15 10.02
C LEU A 4 -31.69 -24.72 8.77
N GLN A 5 -31.74 -23.40 8.52
CA GLN A 5 -32.35 -22.89 7.30
C GLN A 5 -31.57 -23.42 6.10
N GLU A 6 -32.31 -24.14 5.28
CA GLU A 6 -31.94 -24.74 4.02
C GLU A 6 -31.14 -23.75 3.18
N ARG A 7 -29.89 -24.13 2.88
CA ARG A 7 -29.13 -23.51 1.81
C ARG A 7 -29.89 -23.76 0.50
N THR A 8 -30.55 -22.72 0.03
CA THR A 8 -30.99 -22.58 -1.37
C THR A 8 -29.86 -23.02 -2.29
N GLU A 9 -30.19 -23.85 -3.29
CA GLU A 9 -29.32 -24.15 -4.43
C GLU A 9 -28.63 -22.88 -4.94
N PRO A 10 -27.37 -22.93 -5.42
CA PRO A 10 -26.74 -21.76 -5.99
C PRO A 10 -27.62 -21.24 -7.13
N ALA A 11 -28.10 -20.00 -6.98
CA ALA A 11 -28.81 -19.31 -8.05
C ALA A 11 -27.97 -19.41 -9.32
N ALA A 12 -28.63 -19.61 -10.47
CA ALA A 12 -27.95 -19.59 -11.76
C ALA A 12 -27.04 -18.35 -11.83
N PRO A 13 -25.79 -18.47 -12.33
CA PRO A 13 -24.83 -17.37 -12.30
C PRO A 13 -25.47 -16.13 -12.93
N THR A 14 -25.56 -15.06 -12.16
CA THR A 14 -26.19 -13.81 -12.57
C THR A 14 -25.28 -13.15 -13.59
N VAL A 15 -25.57 -13.34 -14.88
CA VAL A 15 -24.82 -12.68 -15.95
C VAL A 15 -25.27 -11.23 -16.03
N THR A 16 -24.33 -10.30 -15.88
CA THR A 16 -24.58 -8.87 -16.10
C THR A 16 -24.09 -8.48 -17.49
N GLU A 17 -24.96 -7.90 -18.31
CA GLU A 17 -24.63 -7.41 -19.66
C GLU A 17 -24.62 -5.89 -19.70
N PHE A 18 -23.57 -5.29 -20.26
CA PHE A 18 -23.44 -3.84 -20.42
C PHE A 18 -22.55 -3.49 -21.62
N VAL A 19 -22.51 -2.21 -22.01
CA VAL A 19 -21.58 -1.72 -23.04
C VAL A 19 -20.32 -1.20 -22.35
N CYS A 20 -19.17 -1.78 -22.64
CA CYS A 20 -17.87 -1.35 -22.12
C CYS A 20 -16.97 -0.91 -23.27
N ASN A 21 -16.48 0.33 -23.23
CA ASN A 21 -15.60 0.90 -24.26
C ASN A 21 -16.16 0.69 -25.69
N GLY A 22 -17.47 0.86 -25.87
CA GLY A 22 -18.17 0.70 -27.15
C GLY A 22 -18.53 -0.74 -27.55
N SER A 23 -18.16 -1.75 -26.75
CA SER A 23 -18.48 -3.17 -27.02
C SER A 23 -19.44 -3.74 -25.98
N THR A 24 -20.46 -4.50 -26.41
CA THR A 24 -21.31 -5.26 -25.48
C THR A 24 -20.52 -6.40 -24.85
N VAL A 25 -20.46 -6.42 -23.52
CA VAL A 25 -19.79 -7.45 -22.71
C VAL A 25 -20.79 -8.12 -21.78
N ARG A 26 -20.51 -9.37 -21.42
CA ARG A 26 -21.23 -10.16 -20.43
C ARG A 26 -20.24 -10.66 -19.41
N VAL A 27 -20.50 -10.37 -18.14
CA VAL A 27 -19.63 -10.78 -17.02
C VAL A 27 -20.39 -11.66 -16.05
N GLY A 28 -19.65 -12.52 -15.35
CA GLY A 28 -20.17 -13.37 -14.28
C GLY A 28 -20.46 -12.61 -12.98
N ASP A 29 -20.51 -13.36 -11.89
CA ASP A 29 -20.69 -12.80 -10.55
C ASP A 29 -19.37 -12.21 -10.02
N HIS A 30 -19.43 -10.97 -9.54
CA HIS A 30 -18.33 -10.24 -8.91
C HIS A 30 -18.89 -9.29 -7.84
N PRO A 31 -18.11 -8.95 -6.79
CA PRO A 31 -18.60 -8.10 -5.70
C PRO A 31 -19.02 -6.69 -6.14
N HIS A 32 -18.42 -6.14 -7.20
CA HIS A 32 -18.72 -4.81 -7.74
C HIS A 32 -18.12 -4.64 -9.15
N LEU A 33 -18.51 -3.58 -9.86
CA LEU A 33 -18.07 -3.29 -11.22
C LEU A 33 -16.54 -3.28 -11.38
N LEU A 34 -15.79 -2.72 -10.43
CA LEU A 34 -14.32 -2.70 -10.53
C LEU A 34 -13.70 -4.11 -10.62
N ALA A 35 -14.26 -5.10 -9.92
CA ALA A 35 -13.73 -6.46 -9.92
C ALA A 35 -14.00 -7.10 -11.28
N ALA A 36 -15.21 -6.96 -11.83
CA ALA A 36 -15.50 -7.45 -13.17
C ALA A 36 -14.63 -6.79 -14.26
N LEU A 37 -14.40 -5.47 -14.17
CA LEU A 37 -13.53 -4.76 -15.11
C LEU A 37 -12.09 -5.30 -15.07
N ARG A 38 -11.51 -5.48 -13.88
CA ARG A 38 -10.10 -5.87 -13.72
C ARG A 38 -9.87 -7.38 -13.88
N GLU A 39 -10.66 -8.20 -13.19
CA GLU A 39 -10.40 -9.63 -13.03
C GLU A 39 -10.95 -10.47 -14.18
N GLU A 40 -12.09 -10.09 -14.79
CA GLU A 40 -12.69 -10.83 -15.91
C GLU A 40 -12.40 -10.17 -17.26
N LEU A 41 -12.52 -8.84 -17.35
CA LEU A 41 -12.33 -8.11 -18.62
C LEU A 41 -10.88 -7.66 -18.86
N GLY A 42 -9.99 -7.77 -17.86
CA GLY A 42 -8.58 -7.38 -17.98
C GLY A 42 -8.35 -5.87 -18.15
N LEU A 43 -9.33 -5.03 -17.80
CA LEU A 43 -9.25 -3.56 -17.86
C LEU A 43 -8.69 -3.02 -16.54
N ILE A 44 -7.38 -2.78 -16.54
CA ILE A 44 -6.55 -2.50 -15.36
C ILE A 44 -6.27 -1.03 -15.11
N ALA A 45 -6.61 -0.11 -16.01
CA ALA A 45 -6.27 1.31 -15.82
C ALA A 45 -7.11 1.95 -14.71
N ALA A 46 -8.33 1.47 -14.47
CA ALA A 46 -9.07 1.76 -13.24
C ALA A 46 -8.40 1.05 -12.06
N LYS A 47 -7.65 1.79 -11.24
CA LYS A 47 -6.81 1.21 -10.18
C LYS A 47 -7.59 0.89 -8.92
N ASP A 48 -7.34 -0.28 -8.34
CA ASP A 48 -7.87 -0.69 -7.04
C ASP A 48 -6.96 -0.21 -5.90
N GLY A 49 -7.37 0.86 -5.21
CA GLY A 49 -6.61 1.40 -4.07
C GLY A 49 -7.27 1.21 -2.71
N CYS A 50 -8.59 1.32 -2.64
CA CYS A 50 -9.33 1.25 -1.37
C CYS A 50 -10.63 0.44 -1.50
N SER A 51 -10.74 -0.39 -2.54
CA SER A 51 -11.95 -1.19 -2.72
C SER A 51 -12.27 -2.01 -1.46
N PRO A 52 -13.55 -2.12 -1.08
CA PRO A 52 -14.72 -1.54 -1.72
C PRO A 52 -15.08 -0.14 -1.22
N SER A 53 -14.40 0.45 -0.24
CA SER A 53 -14.85 1.67 0.50
C SER A 53 -15.15 2.93 -0.33
N GLY A 54 -14.64 3.01 -1.57
CA GLY A 54 -14.89 4.12 -2.50
C GLY A 54 -14.27 5.47 -2.16
N GLN A 55 -13.36 5.54 -1.18
CA GLN A 55 -12.83 6.79 -0.65
C GLN A 55 -11.71 7.43 -1.51
N CYS A 56 -10.90 6.64 -2.22
CA CYS A 56 -9.72 7.18 -2.91
C CYS A 56 -9.99 7.74 -4.31
N GLY A 57 -11.06 7.30 -4.98
CA GLY A 57 -11.39 7.70 -6.35
C GLY A 57 -10.49 7.13 -7.47
N CYS A 58 -9.51 6.26 -7.16
CA CYS A 58 -8.57 5.73 -8.16
C CYS A 58 -9.25 4.90 -9.25
N CYS A 59 -10.33 4.19 -8.91
CA CYS A 59 -11.11 3.37 -9.84
C CYS A 59 -12.24 4.14 -10.54
N THR A 60 -12.06 5.44 -10.79
CA THR A 60 -13.11 6.25 -11.42
C THR A 60 -13.22 5.91 -12.91
N VAL A 61 -14.44 5.64 -13.36
CA VAL A 61 -14.83 5.39 -14.75
C VAL A 61 -16.01 6.31 -15.12
N LEU A 62 -16.36 6.42 -16.41
CA LEU A 62 -17.63 7.04 -16.80
C LEU A 62 -18.70 5.97 -16.85
N LEU A 63 -19.79 6.17 -16.11
CA LEU A 63 -21.01 5.38 -16.21
C LEU A 63 -22.11 6.28 -16.76
N ASN A 64 -22.61 5.97 -17.95
CA ASN A 64 -23.58 6.78 -18.71
C ASN A 64 -23.14 8.26 -18.79
N GLY A 65 -21.88 8.48 -19.19
CA GLY A 65 -21.26 9.80 -19.30
C GLY A 65 -20.92 10.50 -17.98
N LYS A 66 -21.17 9.88 -16.82
CA LYS A 66 -20.91 10.48 -15.50
C LYS A 66 -19.75 9.78 -14.80
N ALA A 67 -18.77 10.54 -14.32
CA ALA A 67 -17.68 9.99 -13.53
C ALA A 67 -18.18 9.37 -12.20
N ARG A 68 -17.90 8.09 -11.99
CA ARG A 68 -18.34 7.25 -10.86
C ARG A 68 -17.20 6.34 -10.40
N VAL A 69 -17.18 6.04 -9.11
CA VAL A 69 -16.17 5.17 -8.47
C VAL A 69 -16.62 3.72 -8.64
N ALA A 70 -15.90 2.93 -9.45
CA ALA A 70 -16.34 1.60 -9.88
C ALA A 70 -16.49 0.57 -8.75
N CYS A 71 -15.70 0.66 -7.67
CA CYS A 71 -15.80 -0.29 -6.55
C CYS A 71 -17.06 -0.13 -5.69
N GLN A 72 -17.81 0.97 -5.87
CA GLN A 72 -19.06 1.25 -5.17
C GLN A 72 -20.30 0.97 -6.04
N ILE A 73 -20.13 0.35 -7.20
CA ILE A 73 -21.21 0.05 -8.14
C ILE A 73 -21.49 -1.45 -8.06
N PRO A 74 -22.59 -1.90 -7.42
CA PRO A 74 -23.05 -3.28 -7.53
C PRO A 74 -23.26 -3.65 -8.99
N LEU A 75 -22.88 -4.87 -9.39
CA LEU A 75 -22.96 -5.31 -10.78
C LEU A 75 -24.36 -5.17 -11.37
N GLU A 76 -25.41 -5.46 -10.61
CA GLU A 76 -26.81 -5.30 -11.03
C GLU A 76 -27.12 -3.89 -11.56
N LYS A 77 -26.46 -2.85 -11.01
CA LYS A 77 -26.65 -1.46 -11.45
C LYS A 77 -25.88 -1.11 -12.72
N ALA A 78 -24.95 -1.97 -13.15
CA ALA A 78 -24.26 -1.84 -14.42
C ALA A 78 -25.08 -2.43 -15.58
N GLN A 79 -26.13 -3.22 -15.32
CA GLN A 79 -26.96 -3.83 -16.36
C GLN A 79 -27.47 -2.80 -17.38
N GLY A 80 -27.13 -3.01 -18.66
CA GLY A 80 -27.49 -2.15 -19.78
C GLY A 80 -26.83 -0.76 -19.78
N ALA A 81 -25.92 -0.49 -18.84
CA ALA A 81 -25.21 0.79 -18.78
C ALA A 81 -24.12 0.88 -19.86
N GLU A 82 -23.75 2.11 -20.17
CA GLU A 82 -22.54 2.42 -20.94
C GLU A 82 -21.41 2.78 -19.98
N ILE A 83 -20.30 2.05 -20.07
CA ILE A 83 -19.12 2.22 -19.23
C ILE A 83 -17.92 2.56 -20.12
N VAL A 84 -17.22 3.64 -19.77
CA VAL A 84 -15.96 4.04 -20.41
C VAL A 84 -14.88 4.09 -19.35
N THR A 85 -13.87 3.25 -19.52
CA THR A 85 -12.63 3.19 -18.74
C THR A 85 -11.55 4.06 -19.41
N PRO A 86 -10.39 4.32 -18.76
CA PRO A 86 -9.28 5.00 -19.44
C PRO A 86 -8.86 4.33 -20.77
N GLU A 87 -8.95 3.00 -20.84
CA GLU A 87 -8.71 2.19 -22.04
C GLU A 87 -9.69 2.48 -23.19
N GLY A 88 -10.90 2.96 -22.88
CA GLY A 88 -11.92 3.29 -23.87
C GLY A 88 -11.85 4.71 -24.44
N LEU A 89 -10.90 5.53 -23.98
CA LEU A 89 -10.68 6.86 -24.52
C LEU A 89 -10.04 6.78 -25.90
N SER A 90 -10.40 7.71 -26.80
CA SER A 90 -9.77 7.79 -28.13
C SER A 90 -8.28 8.13 -28.02
N ASP A 91 -7.47 7.74 -29.01
CA ASP A 91 -6.03 8.04 -29.02
C ASP A 91 -5.73 9.53 -28.86
N GLU A 92 -6.55 10.39 -29.49
CA GLU A 92 -6.45 11.85 -29.35
C GLU A 92 -6.67 12.31 -27.91
N GLU A 93 -7.72 11.81 -27.24
CA GLU A 93 -7.98 12.13 -25.84
C GLU A 93 -6.87 11.61 -24.94
N ARG A 94 -6.45 10.35 -25.11
CA ARG A 94 -5.36 9.74 -24.32
C ARG A 94 -4.09 10.58 -24.42
N HIS A 95 -3.70 10.97 -25.65
CA HIS A 95 -2.54 11.84 -25.87
C HIS A 95 -2.71 13.20 -25.19
N ARG A 96 -3.88 13.83 -25.37
CA ARG A 96 -4.20 15.15 -24.82
C ARG A 96 -4.12 15.20 -23.30
N TYR A 97 -4.76 14.24 -22.62
CA TYR A 97 -4.73 14.17 -21.14
C TYR A 97 -3.33 13.84 -20.63
N ALA A 98 -2.64 12.87 -21.24
CA ALA A 98 -1.28 12.51 -20.87
C ALA A 98 -0.31 13.69 -21.01
N ALA A 99 -0.37 14.42 -22.13
CA ALA A 99 0.50 15.56 -22.40
C ALA A 99 0.31 16.67 -21.36
N ALA A 100 -0.94 17.05 -21.07
CA ALA A 100 -1.25 18.08 -20.08
C ALA A 100 -0.78 17.68 -18.66
N PHE A 101 -1.08 16.44 -18.22
CA PHE A 101 -0.68 15.96 -16.90
C PHE A 101 0.85 15.83 -16.77
N GLY A 102 1.52 15.32 -17.82
CA GLY A 102 2.98 15.20 -17.87
C GLY A 102 3.68 16.56 -17.84
N ALA A 103 3.21 17.52 -18.64
CA ALA A 103 3.79 18.86 -18.72
C ALA A 103 3.59 19.68 -17.43
N ALA A 104 2.45 19.54 -16.76
CA ALA A 104 2.18 20.22 -15.49
C ALA A 104 2.96 19.61 -14.31
N GLY A 105 3.56 18.43 -14.46
CA GLY A 105 4.09 17.65 -13.34
C GLY A 105 2.99 17.11 -12.41
N ALA A 106 1.81 16.85 -12.97
CA ALA A 106 0.65 16.31 -12.26
C ALA A 106 0.74 14.79 -12.02
N VAL A 107 1.85 14.16 -12.43
CA VAL A 107 2.10 12.72 -12.31
C VAL A 107 3.37 12.48 -11.51
N GLN A 108 3.21 11.88 -10.32
CA GLN A 108 4.30 11.33 -9.53
C GLN A 108 4.21 9.80 -9.55
N CYS A 109 3.75 9.14 -8.49
CA CYS A 109 3.60 7.68 -8.49
C CYS A 109 2.73 7.21 -9.66
N GLY A 110 1.67 7.97 -10.01
CA GLY A 110 0.78 7.72 -11.14
C GLY A 110 -0.48 6.93 -10.79
N PHE A 111 -0.54 6.28 -9.63
CA PHE A 111 -1.60 5.32 -9.29
C PHE A 111 -3.02 5.93 -9.31
N CYS A 112 -3.18 7.14 -8.79
CA CYS A 112 -4.47 7.84 -8.81
C CYS A 112 -4.81 8.51 -10.14
N THR A 113 -3.81 8.70 -11.01
CA THR A 113 -3.93 9.61 -12.14
C THR A 113 -4.98 9.17 -13.15
N PRO A 114 -5.12 7.89 -13.53
CA PRO A 114 -6.14 7.46 -14.49
C PRO A 114 -7.56 7.81 -14.02
N GLY A 115 -7.88 7.55 -12.74
CA GLY A 115 -9.17 7.93 -12.16
C GLY A 115 -9.40 9.43 -12.14
N ILE A 116 -8.37 10.23 -11.86
CA ILE A 116 -8.43 11.69 -11.92
C ILE A 116 -8.67 12.16 -13.36
N VAL A 117 -8.00 11.57 -14.35
CA VAL A 117 -8.20 11.88 -15.78
C VAL A 117 -9.66 11.64 -16.17
N MET A 118 -10.27 10.52 -15.78
CA MET A 118 -11.69 10.25 -16.07
C MET A 118 -12.63 11.28 -15.44
N ARG A 119 -12.33 11.76 -14.22
CA ARG A 119 -13.08 12.85 -13.57
C ARG A 119 -12.95 14.15 -14.34
N VAL A 120 -11.72 14.52 -14.71
CA VAL A 120 -11.41 15.75 -15.44
C VAL A 120 -12.08 15.72 -16.82
N LYS A 121 -12.05 14.58 -17.52
CA LYS A 121 -12.79 14.38 -18.76
C LYS A 121 -14.28 14.67 -18.59
N ALA A 122 -14.93 14.08 -17.58
CA ALA A 122 -16.35 14.34 -17.34
C ALA A 122 -16.66 15.83 -17.06
N LEU A 123 -15.72 16.57 -16.46
CA LEU A 123 -15.87 18.01 -16.23
C LEU A 123 -15.70 18.81 -17.53
N ILE A 124 -14.70 18.47 -18.35
CA ILE A 124 -14.44 19.13 -19.64
C ILE A 124 -15.57 18.85 -20.63
N ASP A 125 -16.05 17.62 -20.74
CA ASP A 125 -17.16 17.27 -21.63
C ASP A 125 -18.45 18.05 -21.28
N ASN A 126 -18.63 18.42 -20.00
CA ASN A 126 -19.78 19.18 -19.53
C ASN A 126 -19.59 20.70 -19.66
N LYS A 127 -18.39 21.22 -19.34
CA LYS A 127 -18.14 22.66 -19.17
C LYS A 127 -17.29 23.28 -20.27
N GLY A 128 -16.50 22.49 -20.99
CA GLY A 128 -15.52 22.96 -21.96
C GLY A 128 -14.64 24.08 -21.40
N ALA A 129 -14.45 25.13 -22.20
CA ALA A 129 -13.71 26.34 -21.82
C ALA A 129 -14.33 27.14 -20.66
N GLY A 130 -15.56 26.82 -20.23
CA GLY A 130 -16.20 27.42 -19.07
C GLY A 130 -15.83 26.78 -17.72
N LEU A 131 -15.01 25.71 -17.72
CA LEU A 131 -14.56 25.07 -16.49
C LEU A 131 -13.59 25.98 -15.73
N THR A 132 -13.94 26.35 -14.49
CA THR A 132 -13.04 27.15 -13.64
C THR A 132 -12.23 26.27 -12.69
N ARG A 133 -11.05 26.76 -12.28
CA ARG A 133 -10.19 26.09 -11.30
C ARG A 133 -10.89 25.80 -9.97
N ASP A 134 -11.72 26.72 -9.48
CA ASP A 134 -12.50 26.53 -8.23
C ASP A 134 -13.53 25.39 -8.39
N GLN A 135 -14.22 25.32 -9.54
CA GLN A 135 -15.13 24.21 -9.83
C GLN A 135 -14.38 22.88 -9.90
N ALA A 136 -13.24 22.85 -10.61
CA ALA A 136 -12.39 21.66 -10.69
C ALA A 136 -11.92 21.21 -9.31
N SER A 137 -11.42 22.14 -8.49
CA SER A 137 -10.96 21.88 -7.11
C SER A 137 -12.03 21.21 -6.25
N ARG A 138 -13.26 21.72 -6.27
CA ARG A 138 -14.38 21.13 -5.51
C ARG A 138 -14.69 19.70 -5.93
N HIS A 139 -14.64 19.41 -7.23
CA HIS A 139 -14.89 18.06 -7.75
C HIS A 139 -13.72 17.09 -7.52
N LEU A 140 -12.48 17.58 -7.49
CA LEU A 140 -11.31 16.78 -7.16
C LEU A 140 -11.26 16.37 -5.69
N GLY A 141 -12.07 16.97 -4.81
CA GLY A 141 -12.26 16.48 -3.44
C GLY A 141 -12.76 15.04 -3.33
N ALA A 142 -13.29 14.47 -4.42
CA ALA A 142 -13.65 13.05 -4.53
C ALA A 142 -12.46 12.13 -4.87
N HIS A 143 -11.25 12.67 -4.99
CA HIS A 143 -10.03 11.92 -5.30
C HIS A 143 -8.96 12.20 -4.26
N LEU A 144 -8.32 11.13 -3.78
CA LEU A 144 -7.12 11.27 -2.98
C LEU A 144 -5.90 11.23 -3.90
N CYS A 145 -4.97 12.17 -3.69
CA CYS A 145 -3.63 12.13 -4.25
C CYS A 145 -2.62 12.39 -3.14
N ARG A 146 -1.82 11.39 -2.79
CA ARG A 146 -0.85 11.50 -1.69
C ARG A 146 0.47 12.18 -2.09
N CYS A 147 0.74 12.29 -3.39
CA CYS A 147 2.04 12.73 -3.90
C CYS A 147 2.11 14.23 -4.26
N THR A 148 1.11 14.76 -4.95
CA THR A 148 1.27 16.02 -5.71
C THR A 148 0.77 17.28 -4.98
N GLY A 149 -0.01 17.13 -3.90
CA GLY A 149 -0.64 18.27 -3.23
C GLY A 149 -1.69 19.01 -4.09
N TYR A 150 -2.23 18.36 -5.13
CA TYR A 150 -3.31 18.81 -6.01
C TYR A 150 -3.04 20.00 -6.93
N LEU A 151 -2.17 20.95 -6.56
CA LEU A 151 -1.96 22.16 -7.35
C LEU A 151 -1.53 21.87 -8.79
N LYS A 152 -0.67 20.87 -9.00
CA LYS A 152 -0.24 20.46 -10.35
C LYS A 152 -1.32 19.77 -11.16
N ILE A 153 -2.22 19.06 -10.51
CA ILE A 153 -3.40 18.48 -11.18
C ILE A 153 -4.31 19.61 -11.66
N LEU A 154 -4.54 20.63 -10.83
CA LEU A 154 -5.33 21.80 -11.23
C LEU A 154 -4.66 22.59 -12.36
N ASP A 155 -3.33 22.70 -12.37
CA ASP A 155 -2.59 23.31 -13.49
C ASP A 155 -2.85 22.55 -14.80
N ALA A 156 -2.87 21.20 -14.78
CA ALA A 156 -3.22 20.38 -15.94
C ALA A 156 -4.69 20.57 -16.37
N VAL A 157 -5.62 20.71 -15.42
CA VAL A 157 -7.03 21.00 -15.73
C VAL A 157 -7.18 22.34 -16.43
N ASP A 158 -6.48 23.38 -15.97
CA ASP A 158 -6.51 24.71 -16.59
C ASP A 158 -5.96 24.65 -18.03
N MET A 159 -4.87 23.91 -18.25
CA MET A 159 -4.34 23.66 -19.60
C MET A 159 -5.38 23.00 -20.52
N LEU A 160 -6.04 21.95 -20.04
CA LEU A 160 -7.05 21.22 -20.81
C LEU A 160 -8.30 22.06 -21.10
N ALA A 161 -8.79 22.83 -20.12
CA ALA A 161 -9.95 23.69 -20.28
C ALA A 161 -9.71 24.84 -21.27
N THR A 162 -8.49 25.38 -21.29
CA THR A 162 -8.10 26.48 -22.20
C THR A 162 -7.62 26.01 -23.57
N GLY A 163 -7.44 24.70 -23.78
CA GLY A 163 -6.86 24.15 -25.01
C GLY A 163 -5.35 24.37 -25.14
N ALA A 164 -4.66 24.64 -24.03
CA ALA A 164 -3.20 24.72 -23.92
C ALA A 164 -2.59 23.36 -23.51
N ASP A 165 -3.25 22.27 -23.85
CA ASP A 165 -2.96 20.89 -23.42
C ASP A 165 -1.78 20.22 -24.10
N GLY A 166 -1.20 20.87 -25.10
CA GLY A 166 0.04 20.44 -25.69
C GLY A 166 0.79 21.63 -26.25
N MET A 167 1.92 21.96 -25.64
CA MET A 167 2.99 22.67 -26.32
C MET A 167 2.58 23.98 -27.02
N ALA A 168 1.55 24.71 -26.61
CA ALA A 168 1.26 26.04 -27.13
C ALA A 168 1.50 27.04 -26.00
N GLY A 169 2.48 27.93 -26.17
CA GLY A 169 2.50 29.19 -25.43
C GLY A 169 1.15 29.90 -25.58
N ALA A 170 0.88 30.92 -24.76
CA ALA A 170 -0.35 31.72 -24.86
C ALA A 170 -0.58 32.36 -26.26
N ASP A 171 0.38 32.23 -27.16
CA ASP A 171 0.41 32.68 -28.56
C ASP A 171 0.37 31.54 -29.61
N GLY A 172 0.25 30.27 -29.22
CA GLY A 172 0.23 29.14 -30.14
C GLY A 172 1.62 28.56 -30.49
N THR A 173 2.69 28.97 -29.82
CA THR A 173 4.05 28.46 -30.11
C THR A 173 4.38 27.16 -29.38
N ALA A 174 4.95 26.18 -30.11
CA ALA A 174 5.54 24.94 -29.59
C ALA A 174 6.35 25.20 -28.30
N VAL A 175 5.86 24.80 -27.11
CA VAL A 175 6.65 24.85 -25.87
C VAL A 175 7.84 23.92 -26.07
N GLU A 176 9.05 24.46 -26.23
CA GLU A 176 10.23 23.60 -26.25
C GLU A 176 10.29 22.81 -24.95
N VAL A 177 10.30 21.48 -25.04
CA VAL A 177 10.69 20.62 -23.93
C VAL A 177 12.17 20.88 -23.67
N VAL A 178 12.47 21.89 -22.86
CA VAL A 178 13.84 22.17 -22.44
C VAL A 178 14.33 20.95 -21.67
N ARG A 179 15.23 20.18 -22.28
CA ARG A 179 15.89 19.02 -21.65
C ARG A 179 17.16 19.53 -20.96
N GLY A 180 17.31 19.26 -19.66
CA GLY A 180 18.51 19.62 -18.92
C GLY A 180 18.32 19.56 -17.41
N VAL A 181 19.42 19.49 -16.67
CA VAL A 181 19.39 19.60 -15.20
C VAL A 181 18.80 20.96 -14.82
N GLY A 182 17.79 20.95 -13.95
CA GLY A 182 17.09 22.16 -13.50
C GLY A 182 15.94 22.63 -14.42
N SER A 183 15.67 21.94 -15.53
CA SER A 183 14.52 22.25 -16.39
C SER A 183 13.22 21.62 -15.88
N ARG A 184 12.09 22.09 -16.41
CA ARG A 184 10.74 21.53 -16.17
C ARG A 184 10.35 20.55 -17.27
N ALA A 185 11.23 19.63 -17.62
CA ALA A 185 10.91 18.58 -18.58
C ALA A 185 9.80 17.67 -18.03
N ALA A 186 8.95 17.14 -18.91
CA ALA A 186 7.98 16.12 -18.53
C ALA A 186 8.71 14.90 -17.95
N ARG A 187 8.12 14.33 -16.90
CA ARG A 187 8.67 13.14 -16.25
C ARG A 187 8.70 11.95 -17.23
N TYR A 188 9.76 11.14 -17.17
CA TYR A 188 9.83 9.84 -17.84
C TYR A 188 8.61 8.96 -17.51
N GLU A 189 8.05 8.28 -18.51
CA GLU A 189 6.83 7.46 -18.41
C GLU A 189 5.57 8.18 -17.89
N SER A 190 5.54 9.52 -17.89
CA SER A 190 4.36 10.28 -17.44
C SER A 190 3.10 9.95 -18.26
N THR A 191 3.24 9.65 -19.55
CA THR A 191 2.14 9.21 -20.41
C THR A 191 1.51 7.91 -19.92
N ASP A 192 2.32 6.86 -19.79
CA ASP A 192 1.85 5.52 -19.39
C ASP A 192 1.25 5.55 -17.98
N LEU A 193 1.86 6.33 -17.09
CA LEU A 193 1.36 6.54 -15.73
C LEU A 193 0.04 7.33 -15.71
N ALA A 194 -0.12 8.34 -16.57
CA ALA A 194 -1.34 9.14 -16.62
C ALA A 194 -2.53 8.35 -17.15
N MET A 195 -2.30 7.48 -18.14
CA MET A 195 -3.33 6.71 -18.80
C MET A 195 -3.58 5.33 -18.16
N GLY A 196 -2.71 4.90 -17.25
CA GLY A 196 -2.85 3.65 -16.51
C GLY A 196 -2.25 2.44 -17.20
N ASP A 197 -1.43 2.66 -18.23
CA ASP A 197 -0.74 1.64 -19.04
C ASP A 197 0.51 1.10 -18.33
N LYS A 198 1.10 1.87 -17.42
CA LYS A 198 2.17 1.37 -16.57
C LYS A 198 1.58 0.39 -15.54
N LEU A 199 2.11 -0.83 -15.52
CA LEU A 199 1.70 -1.88 -14.60
C LEU A 199 2.19 -1.62 -13.18
N TYR A 200 1.27 -1.80 -12.24
CA TYR A 200 1.54 -2.08 -10.83
C TYR A 200 1.37 -3.57 -10.59
N ILE A 201 1.83 -4.09 -9.45
CA ILE A 201 1.85 -5.55 -9.24
C ILE A 201 0.44 -6.15 -9.23
N ASP A 202 -0.54 -5.44 -8.67
CA ASP A 202 -1.93 -5.90 -8.70
C ASP A 202 -2.48 -5.99 -10.13
N ASP A 203 -1.90 -5.26 -11.10
CA ASP A 203 -2.26 -5.34 -12.51
C ASP A 203 -1.60 -6.51 -13.25
N MET A 204 -0.53 -7.09 -12.69
CA MET A 204 0.24 -8.17 -13.33
C MET A 204 -0.50 -9.51 -13.24
N THR A 205 -0.27 -10.36 -14.24
CA THR A 205 -0.79 -11.72 -14.30
C THR A 205 0.30 -12.69 -14.74
N ALA A 206 0.15 -13.97 -14.37
CA ALA A 206 1.01 -15.05 -14.83
C ALA A 206 0.15 -16.29 -15.16
N PRO A 207 0.56 -17.13 -16.13
CA PRO A 207 -0.18 -18.35 -16.45
C PRO A 207 -0.34 -19.27 -15.23
N GLY A 208 -1.58 -19.68 -14.93
CA GLY A 208 -1.88 -20.57 -13.80
C GLY A 208 -1.71 -19.93 -12.41
N MET A 209 -1.61 -18.60 -12.35
CA MET A 209 -1.47 -17.81 -11.13
C MET A 209 -2.59 -18.11 -10.12
N LEU A 210 -2.19 -18.23 -8.86
CA LEU A 210 -3.05 -18.33 -7.70
C LEU A 210 -3.06 -17.00 -6.93
N HIS A 211 -4.04 -16.86 -6.04
CA HIS A 211 -4.23 -15.65 -5.25
C HIS A 211 -4.06 -15.94 -3.77
N GLY A 212 -3.21 -15.17 -3.10
CA GLY A 212 -3.00 -15.21 -1.65
C GLY A 212 -3.87 -14.19 -0.91
N ALA A 213 -4.34 -14.57 0.28
CA ALA A 213 -4.98 -13.67 1.25
C ALA A 213 -4.51 -14.02 2.67
N VAL A 214 -4.14 -13.00 3.45
CA VAL A 214 -3.64 -13.18 4.81
C VAL A 214 -4.79 -13.28 5.82
N HIS A 215 -4.58 -14.07 6.87
CA HIS A 215 -5.33 -13.97 8.11
C HIS A 215 -4.46 -13.25 9.15
N LEU A 216 -4.92 -12.10 9.62
CA LEU A 216 -4.20 -11.26 10.60
C LEU A 216 -4.63 -11.57 12.03
N ALA A 217 -3.81 -11.17 13.00
CA ALA A 217 -4.09 -11.34 14.41
C ALA A 217 -5.33 -10.55 14.89
N GLU A 218 -6.17 -11.20 15.71
CA GLU A 218 -7.33 -10.54 16.35
C GLU A 218 -6.96 -9.71 17.57
N HIS A 219 -5.80 -10.00 18.17
CA HIS A 219 -5.33 -9.35 19.39
C HIS A 219 -3.95 -8.74 19.17
N ALA A 220 -3.80 -7.47 19.56
CA ALA A 220 -2.51 -6.78 19.52
C ALA A 220 -1.45 -7.48 20.38
N ARG A 221 -1.87 -8.19 21.44
CA ARG A 221 -0.97 -9.00 22.25
C ARG A 221 -1.69 -10.22 22.82
N ALA A 222 -1.27 -11.41 22.41
CA ALA A 222 -1.83 -12.67 22.89
C ALA A 222 -0.85 -13.82 22.67
N ALA A 223 -0.79 -14.77 23.60
CA ALA A 223 -0.15 -16.05 23.31
C ALA A 223 -1.02 -16.85 22.33
N VAL A 224 -0.38 -17.48 21.36
CA VAL A 224 -1.05 -18.26 20.32
C VAL A 224 -1.03 -19.72 20.74
N ILE A 225 -2.19 -20.26 21.08
CA ILE A 225 -2.33 -21.62 21.61
C ILE A 225 -2.39 -22.64 20.47
N SER A 226 -3.22 -22.38 19.46
CA SER A 226 -3.36 -23.23 18.27
C SER A 226 -3.92 -22.45 17.09
N ILE A 227 -3.64 -22.92 15.87
CA ILE A 227 -4.15 -22.39 14.60
C ILE A 227 -4.80 -23.55 13.83
N ASP A 228 -6.13 -23.47 13.61
CA ASP A 228 -6.88 -24.45 12.83
C ASP A 228 -7.23 -23.88 11.44
N THR A 229 -6.67 -24.52 10.41
CA THR A 229 -6.86 -24.17 8.99
C THR A 229 -7.89 -25.03 8.28
N SER A 230 -8.43 -26.07 8.95
CA SER A 230 -9.20 -27.14 8.30
C SER A 230 -10.45 -26.65 7.56
N ARG A 231 -11.14 -25.64 8.10
CA ARG A 231 -12.32 -25.03 7.46
C ARG A 231 -11.95 -24.22 6.22
N ALA A 232 -10.81 -23.54 6.23
CA ALA A 232 -10.30 -22.81 5.08
C ALA A 232 -9.89 -23.79 3.97
N GLU A 233 -9.14 -24.84 4.33
CA GLU A 233 -8.68 -25.89 3.39
C GLU A 233 -9.83 -26.65 2.74
N ALA A 234 -10.91 -26.91 3.48
CA ALA A 234 -12.08 -27.62 2.96
C ALA A 234 -12.91 -26.79 1.96
N ARG A 235 -12.62 -25.51 1.77
CA ARG A 235 -13.40 -24.63 0.90
C ARG A 235 -13.05 -24.88 -0.58
N PRO A 236 -14.04 -25.11 -1.46
CA PRO A 236 -13.79 -25.27 -2.89
C PRO A 236 -13.03 -24.07 -3.47
N GLY A 237 -12.01 -24.36 -4.30
CA GLY A 237 -11.13 -23.38 -4.93
C GLY A 237 -9.89 -23.02 -4.09
N VAL A 238 -9.85 -23.37 -2.80
CA VAL A 238 -8.63 -23.27 -1.98
C VAL A 238 -7.64 -24.36 -2.40
N VAL A 239 -6.38 -23.97 -2.56
CA VAL A 239 -5.28 -24.84 -2.98
C VAL A 239 -4.41 -25.23 -1.79
N ALA A 240 -4.11 -24.29 -0.91
CA ALA A 240 -3.31 -24.51 0.29
C ALA A 240 -3.51 -23.39 1.33
N VAL A 241 -3.16 -23.69 2.58
CA VAL A 241 -3.01 -22.72 3.65
C VAL A 241 -1.62 -22.90 4.24
N PHE A 242 -0.90 -21.80 4.45
CA PHE A 242 0.45 -21.81 5.03
C PHE A 242 0.47 -21.04 6.34
N THR A 243 1.24 -21.56 7.30
CA THR A 243 1.46 -20.98 8.63
C THR A 243 2.96 -20.91 8.92
N GLY A 244 3.33 -20.50 10.15
CA GLY A 244 4.72 -20.55 10.60
C GLY A 244 5.34 -21.96 10.55
N ALA A 245 4.54 -23.03 10.57
CA ALA A 245 5.06 -24.39 10.49
C ALA A 245 5.62 -24.77 9.10
N ASP A 246 5.22 -24.03 8.07
CA ASP A 246 5.60 -24.31 6.67
C ASP A 246 6.87 -23.57 6.24
N VAL A 247 7.42 -22.70 7.08
CA VAL A 247 8.62 -21.91 6.77
C VAL A 247 9.87 -22.79 6.92
N PRO A 248 10.61 -23.07 5.82
CA PRO A 248 11.76 -23.97 5.86
C PRO A 248 13.05 -23.33 6.41
N GLY A 249 13.17 -22.00 6.33
CA GLY A 249 14.34 -21.25 6.77
C GLY A 249 14.03 -20.32 7.94
N ASP A 250 14.42 -19.05 7.83
CA ASP A 250 14.28 -18.08 8.90
C ASP A 250 12.81 -17.67 9.10
N LEU A 251 12.33 -17.74 10.34
CA LEU A 251 10.98 -17.30 10.72
C LEU A 251 10.83 -15.78 10.86
N ARG A 252 11.94 -15.04 10.86
CA ARG A 252 11.96 -13.58 11.09
C ARG A 252 12.71 -12.85 9.98
N ILE A 253 12.21 -11.67 9.67
CA ILE A 253 12.70 -10.69 8.72
C ILE A 253 12.92 -9.34 9.42
N GLY A 254 13.42 -8.35 8.68
CA GLY A 254 13.62 -6.97 9.13
C GLY A 254 14.89 -6.35 8.53
N LEU A 255 14.91 -5.05 8.28
CA LEU A 255 16.03 -4.43 7.56
C LEU A 255 17.33 -4.34 8.39
N ILE A 256 17.23 -3.94 9.66
CA ILE A 256 18.39 -3.72 10.54
C ILE A 256 18.49 -4.85 11.57
N HIS A 257 17.39 -5.11 12.27
CA HIS A 257 17.24 -6.25 13.17
C HIS A 257 16.26 -7.24 12.56
N LYS A 258 16.57 -8.54 12.65
CA LYS A 258 15.73 -9.63 12.15
C LYS A 258 14.75 -10.06 13.24
N ASP A 259 13.81 -9.18 13.56
CA ASP A 259 12.91 -9.33 14.70
C ASP A 259 11.42 -9.48 14.32
N TRP A 260 11.07 -9.21 13.06
CA TRP A 260 9.69 -9.23 12.59
C TRP A 260 9.30 -10.62 12.06
N PRO A 261 8.38 -11.35 12.70
CA PRO A 261 7.98 -12.67 12.24
C PRO A 261 7.27 -12.65 10.89
N VAL A 262 7.60 -13.61 10.02
CA VAL A 262 6.88 -13.83 8.75
C VAL A 262 5.46 -14.33 9.03
N PHE A 263 5.33 -15.21 10.02
CA PHE A 263 4.09 -15.64 10.64
C PHE A 263 4.30 -15.70 12.16
N ILE A 264 3.25 -15.48 12.95
CA ILE A 264 3.27 -15.86 14.36
C ILE A 264 2.87 -17.34 14.47
N PRO A 265 3.78 -18.24 14.91
CA PRO A 265 3.47 -19.66 15.01
C PRO A 265 2.68 -19.99 16.28
N GLU A 266 2.16 -21.22 16.36
CA GLU A 266 1.70 -21.80 17.62
C GLU A 266 2.83 -21.78 18.67
N GLY A 267 2.49 -21.44 19.91
CA GLY A 267 3.47 -21.18 20.98
C GLY A 267 4.16 -19.82 20.86
N GLY A 268 3.90 -19.05 19.81
CA GLY A 268 4.31 -17.67 19.65
C GLY A 268 3.42 -16.68 20.41
N ARG A 269 3.73 -15.38 20.29
CA ARG A 269 2.89 -14.31 20.82
C ARG A 269 2.82 -13.14 19.85
N THR A 270 1.61 -12.63 19.63
CA THR A 270 1.36 -11.44 18.80
C THR A 270 1.85 -10.18 19.53
N SER A 271 2.27 -9.19 18.75
CA SER A 271 2.82 -7.90 19.20
C SER A 271 2.05 -6.71 18.62
N TYR A 272 1.24 -6.92 17.57
CA TYR A 272 0.25 -5.96 17.06
C TYR A 272 -0.79 -6.64 16.15
N LEU A 273 -1.82 -5.88 15.73
CA LEU A 273 -2.91 -6.40 14.88
C LEU A 273 -2.51 -6.69 13.42
N GLY A 274 -1.32 -6.27 12.99
CA GLY A 274 -0.81 -6.60 11.66
C GLY A 274 -0.02 -7.90 11.61
N ASP A 275 0.12 -8.60 12.74
CA ASP A 275 0.79 -9.90 12.75
C ASP A 275 0.03 -10.91 11.90
N ILE A 276 0.76 -11.61 11.03
CA ILE A 276 0.18 -12.56 10.09
C ILE A 276 0.16 -13.93 10.76
N MET A 277 -1.02 -14.55 10.81
CA MET A 277 -1.20 -15.90 11.37
C MET A 277 -1.08 -16.98 10.29
N ALA A 278 -1.66 -16.71 9.13
CA ALA A 278 -1.68 -17.64 8.00
C ALA A 278 -1.81 -16.91 6.66
N LEU A 279 -1.42 -17.59 5.57
CA LEU A 279 -1.67 -17.19 4.19
C LEU A 279 -2.52 -18.29 3.51
N VAL A 280 -3.72 -17.94 3.09
CA VAL A 280 -4.60 -18.83 2.31
C VAL A 280 -4.40 -18.56 0.82
N VAL A 281 -4.23 -19.62 0.03
CA VAL A 281 -4.00 -19.54 -1.41
C VAL A 281 -5.12 -20.26 -2.16
N ALA A 282 -5.74 -19.59 -3.12
CA ALA A 282 -6.87 -20.10 -3.90
C ALA A 282 -6.76 -19.78 -5.40
N ASP A 283 -7.65 -20.35 -6.21
CA ASP A 283 -7.77 -20.10 -7.65
C ASP A 283 -8.23 -18.68 -8.03
N SER A 284 -8.76 -17.94 -7.07
CA SER A 284 -9.36 -16.61 -7.26
C SER A 284 -9.18 -15.76 -6.01
N ARG A 285 -9.02 -14.44 -6.21
CA ARG A 285 -8.86 -13.46 -5.13
C ARG A 285 -10.00 -13.51 -4.12
N GLU A 286 -11.23 -13.65 -4.60
CA GLU A 286 -12.43 -13.71 -3.75
C GLU A 286 -12.47 -14.97 -2.89
N THR A 287 -12.15 -16.13 -3.47
CA THR A 287 -12.11 -17.40 -2.72
C THR A 287 -11.02 -17.38 -1.66
N ALA A 288 -9.82 -16.86 -1.98
CA ALA A 288 -8.74 -16.71 -1.01
C ALA A 288 -9.17 -15.85 0.18
N ARG A 289 -9.76 -14.68 -0.08
CA ARG A 289 -10.22 -13.74 0.97
C ARG A 289 -11.30 -14.36 1.86
N ARG A 290 -12.32 -14.97 1.27
CA ARG A 290 -13.40 -15.63 2.04
C ARG A 290 -12.94 -16.88 2.79
N ALA A 291 -11.87 -17.52 2.35
CA ALA A 291 -11.28 -18.66 3.03
C ALA A 291 -10.35 -18.23 4.17
N ALA A 292 -9.64 -17.11 4.03
CA ALA A 292 -8.84 -16.53 5.11
C ALA A 292 -9.67 -16.21 6.36
N GLU A 293 -10.94 -15.79 6.20
CA GLU A 293 -11.88 -15.60 7.30
C GLU A 293 -12.29 -16.90 8.04
N LEU A 294 -11.92 -18.07 7.52
CA LEU A 294 -12.25 -19.37 8.10
C LEU A 294 -11.09 -20.00 8.88
N VAL A 295 -9.94 -19.34 8.95
CA VAL A 295 -8.83 -19.76 9.83
C VAL A 295 -9.25 -19.40 11.26
N ASP A 296 -9.29 -20.39 12.14
CA ASP A 296 -9.67 -20.23 13.53
C ASP A 296 -8.41 -20.27 14.41
N VAL A 297 -8.12 -19.18 15.14
CA VAL A 297 -6.96 -19.10 16.05
C VAL A 297 -7.42 -19.05 17.50
N VAL A 298 -6.85 -19.91 18.34
CA VAL A 298 -7.09 -19.89 19.78
C VAL A 298 -6.02 -19.04 20.46
N TYR A 299 -6.46 -17.98 21.12
CA TYR A 299 -5.60 -17.03 21.81
C TYR A 299 -5.75 -17.12 23.33
N GLU A 300 -4.68 -16.80 24.04
CA GLU A 300 -4.73 -16.31 25.42
C GLU A 300 -4.35 -14.81 25.41
N PRO A 301 -5.35 -13.90 25.44
CA PRO A 301 -5.11 -12.46 25.35
C PRO A 301 -4.31 -11.92 26.54
N LEU A 302 -3.38 -11.01 26.24
CA LEU A 302 -2.57 -10.32 27.22
C LEU A 302 -2.84 -8.80 27.15
N PRO A 303 -2.64 -8.06 28.26
CA PRO A 303 -2.70 -6.60 28.21
C PRO A 303 -1.67 -6.04 27.20
N PRO A 304 -2.08 -5.20 26.24
CA PRO A 304 -1.15 -4.58 25.30
C PRO A 304 -0.28 -3.53 26.01
N ILE A 305 0.99 -3.43 25.59
CA ILE A 305 1.91 -2.40 26.07
C ILE A 305 1.89 -1.25 25.05
N THR A 306 1.25 -0.14 25.41
CA THR A 306 1.05 1.01 24.51
C THR A 306 1.73 2.29 24.98
N ASP A 307 2.43 2.25 26.12
CA ASP A 307 3.20 3.38 26.65
C ASP A 307 4.71 3.05 26.57
N PRO A 308 5.49 3.75 25.73
CA PRO A 308 6.92 3.51 25.61
C PRO A 308 7.67 3.76 26.92
N ALA A 309 7.18 4.66 27.80
CA ALA A 309 7.83 4.93 29.09
C ALA A 309 7.67 3.75 30.05
N ALA A 310 6.52 3.08 30.01
CA ALA A 310 6.28 1.85 30.78
C ALA A 310 7.08 0.68 30.19
N ALA A 311 7.19 0.60 28.86
CA ALA A 311 7.94 -0.46 28.19
C ALA A 311 9.44 -0.46 28.55
N VAL A 312 10.05 0.72 28.70
CA VAL A 312 11.49 0.84 29.02
C VAL A 312 11.79 1.01 30.52
N ALA A 313 10.79 0.84 31.38
CA ALA A 313 10.97 0.92 32.83
C ALA A 313 11.78 -0.27 33.37
N ASP A 314 12.46 -0.07 34.51
CA ASP A 314 13.19 -1.14 35.18
C ASP A 314 12.23 -2.26 35.61
N GLY A 315 12.59 -3.51 35.30
CA GLY A 315 11.76 -4.69 35.56
C GLY A 315 10.52 -4.84 34.66
N ALA A 316 10.38 -4.04 33.59
CA ALA A 316 9.33 -4.24 32.60
C ALA A 316 9.46 -5.61 31.93
N GLU A 317 8.33 -6.26 31.64
CA GLU A 317 8.33 -7.48 30.85
C GLU A 317 8.74 -7.21 29.39
N ASP A 318 9.33 -8.20 28.74
CA ASP A 318 9.64 -8.11 27.31
C ASP A 318 8.34 -7.94 26.51
N ALA A 319 8.26 -6.85 25.76
CA ALA A 319 7.08 -6.50 24.99
C ALA A 319 6.90 -7.41 23.78
N VAL A 320 8.00 -7.81 23.17
CA VAL A 320 8.05 -8.54 21.89
C VAL A 320 8.44 -9.98 22.14
N TRP A 321 7.82 -10.90 21.40
CA TRP A 321 8.06 -12.33 21.57
C TRP A 321 9.44 -12.75 21.03
N GLY A 322 10.25 -13.33 21.93
CA GLY A 322 11.57 -13.87 21.59
C GLY A 322 12.66 -12.82 21.42
N LEU A 323 12.44 -11.60 21.92
CA LEU A 323 13.47 -10.57 22.06
C LEU A 323 13.73 -10.31 23.54
N ASP A 324 14.99 -10.03 23.88
CA ASP A 324 15.40 -9.69 25.23
C ASP A 324 15.43 -8.16 25.40
N GLY A 325 14.56 -7.64 26.27
CA GLY A 325 14.45 -6.22 26.57
C GLY A 325 13.68 -5.38 25.55
N ASN A 326 13.42 -4.13 25.93
CA ASN A 326 12.54 -3.20 25.18
C ASN A 326 13.28 -1.96 24.63
N ILE A 327 14.60 -1.86 24.82
CA ILE A 327 15.40 -0.74 24.33
C ILE A 327 16.07 -1.14 23.02
N LEU A 328 15.58 -0.60 21.91
CA LEU A 328 16.17 -0.83 20.58
C LEU A 328 17.56 -0.19 20.45
N SER A 329 17.69 1.08 20.82
CA SER A 329 18.96 1.82 20.73
C SER A 329 18.99 3.04 21.63
N VAL A 330 20.19 3.43 22.07
CA VAL A 330 20.42 4.68 22.82
C VAL A 330 21.51 5.49 22.14
N SER A 331 21.17 6.73 21.77
CA SER A 331 22.10 7.70 21.19
C SER A 331 22.31 8.87 22.16
N THR A 332 23.57 9.28 22.38
CA THR A 332 23.91 10.39 23.28
C THR A 332 24.91 11.33 22.61
N TYR A 333 24.61 12.63 22.64
CA TYR A 333 25.45 13.67 22.06
C TYR A 333 25.69 14.77 23.10
N ALA A 334 26.91 15.27 23.17
CA ALA A 334 27.27 16.40 24.01
C ALA A 334 28.25 17.32 23.26
N ARG A 335 28.03 18.62 23.38
CA ARG A 335 28.92 19.66 22.83
C ARG A 335 28.96 20.84 23.78
N GLY A 336 30.16 21.24 24.19
CA GLY A 336 30.36 22.32 25.16
C GLY A 336 30.63 21.78 26.57
N GLY A 337 30.41 22.62 27.57
CA GLY A 337 30.53 22.27 28.99
C GLY A 337 29.25 21.61 29.55
N ASP A 338 29.12 21.62 30.86
CA ASP A 338 27.92 21.12 31.54
C ASP A 338 26.67 21.94 31.15
N VAL A 339 25.61 21.25 30.76
CA VAL A 339 24.39 21.90 30.26
C VAL A 339 23.58 22.55 31.37
N GLU A 340 23.63 22.02 32.60
CA GLU A 340 22.91 22.60 33.73
C GLU A 340 23.58 23.89 34.19
N ASP A 341 24.92 23.94 34.17
CA ASP A 341 25.67 25.18 34.41
C ASP A 341 25.33 26.25 33.35
N ALA A 342 25.29 25.85 32.08
CA ALA A 342 24.95 26.76 30.98
C ALA A 342 23.49 27.25 31.06
N LEU A 343 22.55 26.38 31.44
CA LEU A 343 21.15 26.76 31.68
C LEU A 343 21.03 27.71 32.89
N ALA A 344 21.75 27.47 33.97
CA ALA A 344 21.75 28.32 35.16
C ALA A 344 22.35 29.71 34.88
N ALA A 345 23.33 29.81 33.98
CA ALA A 345 23.93 31.07 33.54
C ALA A 345 23.11 31.83 32.49
N SER A 346 22.06 31.22 31.94
CA SER A 346 21.22 31.85 30.89
C SER A 346 20.30 32.91 31.50
N ALA A 347 20.09 34.02 30.78
CA ALA A 347 19.20 35.09 31.23
C ALA A 347 17.72 34.66 31.19
N HIS A 348 17.36 33.82 30.21
CA HIS A 348 16.04 33.22 30.07
C HIS A 348 16.16 31.73 29.85
N VAL A 349 15.24 30.95 30.44
CA VAL A 349 15.19 29.50 30.28
C VAL A 349 13.75 29.07 30.05
N MET A 350 13.54 28.23 29.04
CA MET A 350 12.27 27.56 28.74
C MET A 350 12.43 26.06 28.95
N ARG A 351 11.44 25.43 29.59
CA ARG A 351 11.33 23.96 29.71
C ARG A 351 9.95 23.54 29.24
N GLU A 352 9.92 22.61 28.30
CA GLU A 352 8.66 22.16 27.70
C GLU A 352 8.78 20.73 27.20
N THR A 353 7.65 20.03 27.14
CA THR A 353 7.55 18.67 26.62
C THR A 353 6.68 18.68 25.37
N PHE A 354 7.21 18.17 24.27
CA PHE A 354 6.51 18.02 23.00
C PHE A 354 6.23 16.54 22.72
N GLN A 355 5.14 16.26 21.99
CA GLN A 355 4.81 14.93 21.52
C GLN A 355 4.53 15.00 20.01
N THR A 356 5.26 14.22 19.23
CA THR A 356 4.92 14.00 17.81
C THR A 356 3.93 12.85 17.68
N GLN A 357 3.04 12.93 16.70
CA GLN A 357 1.99 11.96 16.47
C GLN A 357 2.48 10.72 15.70
N ARG A 358 1.77 9.60 15.85
CA ARG A 358 1.88 8.44 14.96
C ARG A 358 1.24 8.78 13.63
N VAL A 359 2.02 8.89 12.56
CA VAL A 359 1.52 9.28 11.23
C VAL A 359 1.46 8.07 10.30
N GLU A 360 0.29 7.89 9.71
CA GLU A 360 0.03 6.97 8.60
C GLU A 360 0.49 7.56 7.25
N GLN A 361 1.25 6.78 6.49
CA GLN A 361 1.76 7.11 5.16
C GLN A 361 0.62 7.31 4.16
N ALA A 362 -0.41 6.46 4.22
CA ALA A 362 -1.63 6.50 3.41
C ALA A 362 -1.35 6.55 1.89
N PHE A 363 -0.38 5.77 1.42
CA PHE A 363 -0.20 5.57 -0.02
C PHE A 363 -1.41 4.86 -0.65
N LEU A 364 -1.64 5.07 -1.94
CA LEU A 364 -2.92 4.70 -2.55
C LEU A 364 -2.96 3.27 -3.08
N GLU A 365 -1.81 2.70 -3.42
CA GLU A 365 -1.68 1.29 -3.82
C GLU A 365 -1.35 0.45 -2.58
N PRO A 366 -2.22 -0.47 -2.14
CA PRO A 366 -1.88 -1.45 -1.11
C PRO A 366 -0.66 -2.28 -1.50
N GLU A 367 -0.01 -2.90 -0.52
CA GLU A 367 1.10 -3.80 -0.77
C GLU A 367 0.67 -5.00 -1.59
N SER A 368 1.44 -5.30 -2.62
CA SER A 368 1.20 -6.41 -3.53
C SER A 368 2.54 -7.02 -3.93
N THR A 369 2.56 -8.35 -4.02
CA THR A 369 3.71 -9.13 -4.49
C THR A 369 3.21 -10.18 -5.47
N LEU A 370 3.98 -10.42 -6.53
CA LEU A 370 3.84 -11.59 -7.40
C LEU A 370 5.15 -12.38 -7.38
N ALA A 371 5.07 -13.67 -7.05
CA ALA A 371 6.19 -14.59 -7.14
C ALA A 371 5.91 -15.66 -8.21
N VAL A 372 6.87 -15.89 -9.10
CA VAL A 372 6.74 -16.80 -10.26
C VAL A 372 7.88 -17.81 -10.22
N PRO A 373 7.61 -19.12 -10.08
CA PRO A 373 8.62 -20.16 -10.19
C PRO A 373 9.30 -20.14 -11.54
N LYS A 374 10.63 -20.34 -11.52
CA LYS A 374 11.46 -20.46 -12.70
C LYS A 374 12.58 -21.47 -12.49
N VAL A 375 13.37 -21.69 -13.53
CA VAL A 375 14.61 -22.49 -13.48
C VAL A 375 15.80 -21.56 -13.65
N VAL A 376 16.78 -21.67 -12.74
CA VAL A 376 18.06 -20.95 -12.75
C VAL A 376 19.17 -21.99 -12.72
N ASP A 377 19.98 -22.05 -13.78
CA ASP A 377 21.08 -23.02 -13.91
C ASP A 377 20.69 -24.49 -13.70
N GLY A 378 19.49 -24.86 -14.19
CA GLY A 378 18.96 -26.22 -14.06
C GLY A 378 18.37 -26.55 -12.69
N GLU A 379 18.41 -25.62 -11.73
CA GLU A 379 17.78 -25.72 -10.42
C GLU A 379 16.59 -24.78 -10.31
N ARG A 380 15.78 -25.00 -9.26
CA ARG A 380 14.59 -24.20 -9.01
C ARG A 380 14.93 -22.79 -8.53
N GLY A 381 14.19 -21.80 -8.99
CA GLY A 381 14.31 -20.40 -8.58
C GLY A 381 12.98 -19.65 -8.66
N LEU A 382 13.03 -18.34 -8.40
CA LEU A 382 11.86 -17.46 -8.42
C LEU A 382 12.17 -16.13 -9.12
N ASP A 383 11.24 -15.65 -9.92
CA ASP A 383 11.09 -14.21 -10.16
C ASP A 383 10.18 -13.64 -9.06
N LEU A 384 10.65 -12.60 -8.37
CA LEU A 384 9.96 -11.90 -7.29
C LEU A 384 9.69 -10.45 -7.71
N TYR A 385 8.45 -10.16 -8.08
CA TYR A 385 8.00 -8.82 -8.39
C TYR A 385 7.51 -8.14 -7.10
N SER A 386 8.26 -7.15 -6.63
CA SER A 386 8.08 -6.53 -5.31
C SER A 386 7.63 -5.08 -5.41
N GLY A 387 6.66 -4.73 -4.57
CA GLY A 387 6.21 -3.35 -4.35
C GLY A 387 7.01 -2.63 -3.26
N GLY A 388 8.06 -3.27 -2.74
CA GLY A 388 8.95 -2.74 -1.70
C GLY A 388 9.94 -1.68 -2.22
N GLN A 389 10.69 -1.08 -1.29
CA GLN A 389 11.68 -0.03 -1.60
C GLN A 389 13.14 -0.53 -1.58
N GLY A 390 13.42 -1.78 -1.17
CA GLY A 390 14.76 -2.38 -1.16
C GLY A 390 14.84 -3.71 -1.90
N VAL A 391 15.24 -3.71 -3.19
CA VAL A 391 15.23 -4.90 -4.05
C VAL A 391 16.15 -6.02 -3.53
N TRP A 392 17.31 -5.65 -2.96
CA TRP A 392 18.26 -6.61 -2.41
C TRP A 392 17.77 -7.15 -1.07
N ASP A 393 17.18 -6.29 -0.24
CA ASP A 393 16.61 -6.69 1.03
C ASP A 393 15.43 -7.64 0.84
N ASP A 394 14.55 -7.36 -0.13
CA ASP A 394 13.44 -8.25 -0.50
C ASP A 394 13.96 -9.62 -0.97
N ARG A 395 14.98 -9.63 -1.83
CA ARG A 395 15.61 -10.87 -2.33
C ARG A 395 16.23 -11.69 -1.21
N ASP A 396 17.10 -11.08 -0.42
CA ASP A 396 17.92 -11.79 0.56
C ASP A 396 17.07 -12.29 1.73
N GLN A 397 16.07 -11.52 2.16
CA GLN A 397 15.11 -11.97 3.18
C GLN A 397 14.22 -13.08 2.66
N THR A 398 13.75 -13.00 1.41
CA THR A 398 12.99 -14.09 0.80
C THR A 398 13.83 -15.37 0.72
N ALA A 399 15.09 -15.27 0.30
CA ALA A 399 15.99 -16.42 0.22
C ALA A 399 16.21 -17.06 1.60
N ALA A 400 16.39 -16.24 2.65
CA ALA A 400 16.53 -16.70 4.02
C ALA A 400 15.28 -17.45 4.53
N VAL A 401 14.08 -16.92 4.28
CA VAL A 401 12.81 -17.57 4.64
C VAL A 401 12.63 -18.90 3.91
N LEU A 402 13.01 -18.97 2.63
CA LEU A 402 12.94 -20.18 1.81
C LEU A 402 14.06 -21.19 2.12
N GLY A 403 15.10 -20.80 2.85
CA GLY A 403 16.27 -21.64 3.10
C GLY A 403 17.08 -21.94 1.85
N ILE A 404 17.13 -21.02 0.89
CA ILE A 404 17.85 -21.18 -0.39
C ILE A 404 18.90 -20.09 -0.60
N ASP A 405 19.79 -20.30 -1.57
CA ASP A 405 20.76 -19.28 -1.97
C ASP A 405 20.07 -18.11 -2.71
N SER A 406 20.45 -16.87 -2.41
CA SER A 406 19.80 -15.69 -2.99
C SER A 406 20.02 -15.54 -4.49
N SER A 407 21.02 -16.21 -5.08
CA SER A 407 21.19 -16.29 -6.54
C SER A 407 20.05 -17.02 -7.26
N ARG A 408 19.25 -17.82 -6.53
CA ARG A 408 18.05 -18.47 -7.06
C ARG A 408 16.88 -17.51 -7.25
N ILE A 409 16.95 -16.30 -6.71
CA ILE A 409 15.87 -15.30 -6.75
C ILE A 409 16.30 -14.10 -7.57
N TRP A 410 15.51 -13.77 -8.58
CA TRP A 410 15.58 -12.50 -9.28
C TRP A 410 14.46 -11.60 -8.74
N ALA A 411 14.83 -10.53 -8.05
CA ALA A 411 13.87 -9.56 -7.55
C ALA A 411 13.80 -8.35 -8.50
N GLU A 412 12.57 -7.92 -8.82
CA GLU A 412 12.29 -6.73 -9.62
C GLU A 412 11.39 -5.79 -8.81
N GLN A 413 11.83 -4.54 -8.66
CA GLN A 413 10.96 -3.48 -8.15
C GLN A 413 10.06 -2.97 -9.27
N VAL A 414 8.78 -3.27 -9.15
CA VAL A 414 7.76 -2.79 -10.08
C VAL A 414 7.37 -1.36 -9.71
N ALA A 415 6.69 -0.65 -10.62
CA ALA A 415 6.17 0.69 -10.33
C ALA A 415 5.38 0.68 -9.02
N ASN A 416 5.67 1.65 -8.15
CA ASN A 416 5.12 1.73 -6.80
C ASN A 416 4.16 2.93 -6.72
N GLY A 417 2.92 2.67 -6.30
CA GLY A 417 1.83 3.65 -6.16
C GLY A 417 1.97 4.60 -4.95
N GLY A 418 3.18 4.71 -4.41
CA GLY A 418 3.55 5.50 -3.25
C GLY A 418 3.92 4.59 -2.09
N ALA A 419 4.88 5.04 -1.28
CA ALA A 419 5.32 4.29 -0.10
C ALA A 419 5.61 5.22 1.08
N PHE A 420 6.28 6.35 0.84
CA PHE A 420 6.58 7.35 1.89
C PHE A 420 7.27 6.74 3.14
N GLY A 421 8.11 5.72 2.94
CA GLY A 421 8.77 4.94 3.99
C GLY A 421 7.96 3.76 4.52
N GLY A 422 6.68 3.63 4.18
CA GLY A 422 5.82 2.55 4.65
C GLY A 422 6.05 1.21 3.98
N LYS A 423 6.67 1.16 2.79
CA LYS A 423 7.00 -0.08 2.08
C LYS A 423 8.51 -0.37 2.09
N GLU A 424 9.23 0.11 3.11
CA GLU A 424 10.67 -0.16 3.26
C GLU A 424 10.92 -1.61 3.68
N ASP A 425 10.20 -2.11 4.68
CA ASP A 425 10.26 -3.50 5.10
C ASP A 425 9.45 -4.42 4.17
N CYS A 426 9.79 -5.72 4.17
CA CYS A 426 8.94 -6.73 3.56
C CYS A 426 7.63 -6.83 4.34
N SER A 427 6.51 -6.85 3.61
CA SER A 427 5.15 -6.92 4.15
C SER A 427 4.49 -8.25 3.77
N ASN A 428 4.41 -8.56 2.47
CA ASN A 428 3.85 -9.81 1.95
C ASN A 428 4.77 -10.56 0.98
N GLN A 429 5.99 -10.05 0.77
CA GLN A 429 6.94 -10.60 -0.20
C GLN A 429 7.29 -12.05 0.13
N THR A 430 7.69 -12.31 1.38
CA THR A 430 8.23 -13.60 1.81
C THR A 430 7.15 -14.66 1.93
N GLN A 431 5.95 -14.32 2.40
CA GLN A 431 4.79 -15.22 2.45
C GLN A 431 4.34 -15.61 1.03
N THR A 432 4.30 -14.64 0.11
CA THR A 432 3.91 -14.88 -1.29
C THR A 432 4.93 -15.78 -2.00
N ALA A 433 6.22 -15.52 -1.78
CA ALA A 433 7.30 -16.34 -2.32
C ALA A 433 7.30 -17.76 -1.72
N LEU A 434 7.05 -17.90 -0.41
CA LEU A 434 6.87 -19.19 0.25
C LEU A 434 5.76 -20.00 -0.41
N ALA A 435 4.59 -19.40 -0.62
CA ALA A 435 3.48 -20.07 -1.29
C ALA A 435 3.83 -20.51 -2.72
N ALA A 436 4.43 -19.62 -3.52
CA ALA A 436 4.84 -19.95 -4.87
C ALA A 436 5.89 -21.06 -4.90
N TRP A 437 6.83 -21.04 -3.95
CA TRP A 437 7.84 -22.06 -3.76
C TRP A 437 7.26 -23.38 -3.24
N LEU A 438 6.27 -23.42 -2.37
CA LEU A 438 5.75 -24.72 -1.93
C LEU A 438 4.82 -25.35 -2.96
N LEU A 439 4.12 -24.53 -3.76
CA LEU A 439 3.16 -25.00 -4.76
C LEU A 439 3.76 -25.24 -6.15
N ASP A 440 4.93 -24.69 -6.44
CA ASP A 440 5.51 -24.63 -7.78
C ASP A 440 4.57 -23.99 -8.81
N ARG A 441 3.86 -22.95 -8.36
CA ARG A 441 2.92 -22.18 -9.17
C ARG A 441 3.07 -20.69 -8.89
N PRO A 442 2.78 -19.79 -9.85
CA PRO A 442 2.78 -18.37 -9.58
C PRO A 442 1.74 -18.00 -8.52
N VAL A 443 2.08 -17.10 -7.59
CA VAL A 443 1.16 -16.61 -6.56
C VAL A 443 1.23 -15.10 -6.49
N LYS A 444 0.07 -14.43 -6.51
CA LYS A 444 -0.08 -13.00 -6.25
C LYS A 444 -0.83 -12.75 -4.96
N THR A 445 -0.27 -11.97 -4.05
CA THR A 445 -0.94 -11.52 -2.83
C THR A 445 -1.06 -10.01 -2.85
N THR A 446 -2.28 -9.49 -2.70
CA THR A 446 -2.54 -8.05 -2.59
C THR A 446 -3.34 -7.79 -1.31
N PHE A 447 -2.82 -6.94 -0.44
CA PHE A 447 -3.51 -6.53 0.77
C PHE A 447 -4.76 -5.71 0.47
N SER A 448 -5.77 -5.83 1.35
CA SER A 448 -6.86 -4.87 1.42
C SER A 448 -6.33 -3.55 1.95
N ARG A 449 -7.14 -2.51 1.86
CA ARG A 449 -6.80 -1.23 2.47
C ARG A 449 -6.64 -1.37 3.98
N GLU A 450 -7.52 -2.14 4.60
CA GLU A 450 -7.55 -2.39 6.04
C GLU A 450 -6.31 -3.18 6.47
N GLU A 451 -5.96 -4.26 5.76
CA GLU A 451 -4.73 -5.04 5.99
C GLU A 451 -3.49 -4.15 5.85
N SER A 452 -3.39 -3.35 4.79
CA SER A 452 -2.30 -2.40 4.58
C SER A 452 -2.13 -1.50 5.80
N LEU A 453 -3.19 -0.78 6.21
CA LEU A 453 -3.17 0.11 7.37
C LEU A 453 -2.76 -0.57 8.68
N LEU A 454 -3.00 -1.87 8.84
CA LEU A 454 -2.60 -2.62 10.02
C LEU A 454 -1.14 -3.08 9.96
N VAL A 455 -0.67 -3.54 8.80
CA VAL A 455 0.61 -4.27 8.69
C VAL A 455 1.81 -3.33 8.65
N HIS A 456 1.81 -2.29 7.81
CA HIS A 456 3.03 -1.54 7.53
C HIS A 456 3.44 -0.61 8.68
N PRO A 457 4.76 -0.32 8.84
CA PRO A 457 5.25 0.49 9.95
C PRO A 457 4.75 1.94 9.84
N LYS A 458 4.53 2.60 10.98
CA LYS A 458 4.10 4.02 11.03
C LYS A 458 5.26 4.92 11.40
N ARG A 459 5.12 6.25 11.18
CA ARG A 459 6.05 7.21 11.78
C ARG A 459 6.06 7.04 13.30
N HIS A 460 7.25 6.84 13.87
CA HIS A 460 7.45 6.71 15.31
C HIS A 460 7.10 8.01 16.05
N PRO A 461 6.15 7.97 16.99
CA PRO A 461 5.94 9.05 17.95
C PRO A 461 7.19 9.27 18.80
N VAL A 462 7.52 10.53 19.06
CA VAL A 462 8.65 10.90 19.92
C VAL A 462 8.16 11.89 20.97
N ARG A 463 8.37 11.53 22.23
CA ARG A 463 8.25 12.44 23.37
C ARG A 463 9.57 13.16 23.55
N ILE A 464 9.54 14.50 23.49
CA ILE A 464 10.73 15.36 23.53
C ILE A 464 10.64 16.28 24.74
N GLU A 465 11.47 16.03 25.74
CA GLU A 465 11.65 16.91 26.90
C GLU A 465 12.80 17.86 26.60
N LEU A 466 12.49 19.16 26.45
CA LEU A 466 13.42 20.17 25.98
C LEU A 466 13.65 21.24 27.06
N ALA A 467 14.90 21.58 27.31
CA ALA A 467 15.30 22.78 28.05
C ALA A 467 16.20 23.65 27.17
N VAL A 468 15.82 24.92 26.99
CA VAL A 468 16.56 25.87 26.14
C VAL A 468 16.86 27.12 26.95
N GLY A 469 18.13 27.54 26.94
CA GLY A 469 18.58 28.79 27.53
C GLY A 469 18.96 29.81 26.45
N CYS A 470 18.70 31.09 26.72
CA CYS A 470 19.27 32.19 25.94
C CYS A 470 19.73 33.37 26.82
N ASP A 471 20.62 34.20 26.26
CA ASP A 471 21.02 35.45 26.87
C ASP A 471 19.96 36.57 26.70
N ALA A 472 20.23 37.76 27.26
CA ALA A 472 19.30 38.89 27.23
C ALA A 472 19.03 39.42 25.81
N GLU A 473 19.92 39.13 24.84
CA GLU A 473 19.76 39.47 23.44
C GLU A 473 19.07 38.36 22.62
N GLY A 474 18.68 37.25 23.28
CA GLY A 474 17.98 36.13 22.66
C GLY A 474 18.89 35.13 21.95
N ARG A 475 20.21 35.18 22.14
CA ARG A 475 21.13 34.18 21.57
C ARG A 475 21.10 32.91 22.39
N LEU A 476 20.98 31.75 21.73
CA LEU A 476 20.95 30.46 22.40
C LEU A 476 22.27 30.17 23.10
N THR A 477 22.20 29.82 24.38
CA THR A 477 23.34 29.56 25.26
C THR A 477 23.39 28.11 25.74
N ALA A 478 22.24 27.44 25.84
CA ALA A 478 22.16 26.06 26.29
C ALA A 478 20.99 25.31 25.64
N LEU A 479 21.18 24.01 25.41
CA LEU A 479 20.16 23.09 24.91
C LEU A 479 20.34 21.73 25.57
N ARG A 480 19.30 21.27 26.29
CA ARG A 480 19.17 19.89 26.75
C ARG A 480 17.93 19.29 26.10
N ALA A 481 18.08 18.12 25.49
CA ALA A 481 16.96 17.36 24.95
C ALA A 481 17.03 15.91 25.46
N ARG A 482 15.93 15.40 25.99
CA ARG A 482 15.72 13.96 26.23
C ARG A 482 14.56 13.52 25.34
N MET A 483 14.82 12.53 24.48
CA MET A 483 13.84 12.01 23.54
C MET A 483 13.55 10.55 23.83
N LEU A 484 12.28 10.18 23.82
CA LEU A 484 11.81 8.79 23.90
C LEU A 484 10.95 8.50 22.67
N GLY A 485 11.48 7.69 21.76
CA GLY A 485 10.80 7.23 20.56
C GLY A 485 10.07 5.91 20.79
N ASP A 486 8.87 5.79 20.23
CA ASP A 486 8.07 4.57 20.21
C ASP A 486 8.20 3.90 18.82
N SER A 487 9.05 2.87 18.74
CA SER A 487 9.28 2.10 17.52
C SER A 487 8.09 1.20 17.16
N GLY A 488 7.17 0.94 18.10
CA GLY A 488 6.30 -0.22 18.05
C GLY A 488 7.09 -1.53 18.28
N PRO A 489 6.51 -2.69 17.92
CA PRO A 489 7.04 -4.00 18.31
C PRO A 489 8.23 -4.48 17.48
N TYR A 490 8.44 -3.98 16.26
CA TYR A 490 9.50 -4.45 15.37
C TYR A 490 10.40 -3.29 14.96
N ALA A 491 11.70 -3.54 14.90
CA ALA A 491 12.70 -2.50 14.79
C ALA A 491 12.60 -1.70 13.50
N SER A 492 12.26 -2.34 12.37
CA SER A 492 12.25 -1.71 11.04
C SER A 492 13.55 -0.90 10.82
N VAL A 493 13.44 0.35 10.35
CA VAL A 493 14.52 1.34 10.30
C VAL A 493 14.59 2.24 11.54
N GLY A 494 13.88 1.89 12.61
CA GLY A 494 13.72 2.66 13.86
C GLY A 494 15.04 3.19 14.40
N MET A 495 16.10 2.36 14.44
CA MET A 495 17.43 2.78 14.91
C MET A 495 18.04 3.93 14.08
N LYS A 496 17.78 3.99 12.76
CA LYS A 496 18.33 5.04 11.89
C LYS A 496 17.54 6.35 11.96
N VAL A 497 16.26 6.28 12.30
CA VAL A 497 15.34 7.43 12.25
C VAL A 497 15.01 8.03 13.62
N LEU A 498 15.29 7.31 14.71
CA LEU A 498 15.08 7.73 16.10
C LEU A 498 16.32 8.36 16.75
#